data_AF-A0A3D6BA33-F1
#
_entry.id   AF-A0A3D6BA33-F1
#
_cell.length_a   1.000
_cell.length_b   1.000
_cell.length_c   1.000
_cell.angle_alpha   90.00
_cell.angle_beta   90.00
_cell.angle_gamma   90.00
#
_symmetry.space_group_name_H-M   'P 1'
#
loop_
_entity.id
_entity.type
_entity.pdbx_description
1 polymer ?
#
loop_
_entity_poly.entity_id
_entity_poly.type
_entity_poly.pdbx_seq_one_letter_code
_entity_poly.pdbx_strand_id
1 'polypeptide(L)'
;MDEDNLLTCEVCNNSVKDDDDFCPYCGTLFIEIFCDNHNEILADGVCIICQIAFCKKCCVRINNRFVCNQHSNYEIYEGTAKVYETVDETDVLYLKNCLEQNGLHPVLLYRHSLYGGSGFSYAVIKGTESEIIVMVPFQEVLKAEEVLKSII
;
A
#
# COMPACT_ATOMS: atom_id res chain seq x y z
N MET A 1 28.56 -2.24 -15.84
CA MET A 1 28.14 -1.11 -14.98
C MET A 1 26.97 -0.54 -15.74
N ASP A 2 25.77 -1.06 -15.45
CA ASP A 2 24.55 -0.60 -16.08
C ASP A 2 24.24 0.78 -15.48
N GLU A 3 24.28 1.81 -16.32
CA GLU A 3 23.74 3.12 -15.96
C GLU A 3 22.23 2.92 -15.79
N ASP A 4 21.74 2.92 -14.54
CA ASP A 4 20.30 3.00 -14.26
C ASP A 4 19.78 4.32 -14.84
N ASN A 5 19.27 4.27 -16.07
CA ASN A 5 18.53 5.37 -16.67
C ASN A 5 17.21 5.49 -15.90
N LEU A 6 17.16 6.51 -15.02
CA LEU A 6 15.98 6.85 -14.27
C LEU A 6 15.23 7.97 -14.99
N LEU A 7 13.94 7.74 -15.28
CA LEU A 7 13.02 8.78 -15.72
C LEU A 7 12.15 9.23 -14.55
N THR A 8 11.63 10.46 -14.63
CA THR A 8 10.70 10.98 -13.64
C THR A 8 9.27 10.75 -14.12
N CYS A 9 8.46 10.05 -13.35
CA CYS A 9 7.06 9.85 -13.68
C CYS A 9 6.32 11.19 -13.67
N GLU A 10 5.76 11.61 -14.81
CA GLU A 10 5.07 12.90 -14.96
C GLU A 10 3.84 13.09 -14.05
N VAL A 11 3.32 11.98 -13.52
CA VAL A 11 2.09 11.96 -12.74
C VAL A 11 2.34 12.08 -11.23
N CYS A 12 3.41 11.47 -10.72
CA CYS A 12 3.71 11.45 -9.28
C CYS A 12 5.09 11.99 -8.92
N ASN A 13 5.89 12.37 -9.92
CA ASN A 13 7.25 12.91 -9.80
C ASN A 13 8.26 11.98 -9.12
N ASN A 14 7.94 10.69 -8.96
CA ASN A 14 8.90 9.71 -8.47
C ASN A 14 9.82 9.24 -9.59
N SER A 15 11.06 8.93 -9.24
CA SER A 15 12.02 8.28 -10.14
C SER A 15 11.60 6.84 -10.38
N VAL A 16 11.49 6.47 -11.65
CA VAL A 16 11.17 5.11 -12.13
C VAL A 16 12.20 4.71 -13.16
N LYS A 17 12.35 3.41 -13.41
CA LYS A 17 13.33 2.96 -14.40
C LYS A 17 12.79 3.23 -15.80
N ASP A 18 13.69 3.48 -16.74
CA ASP A 18 13.34 3.76 -18.13
C ASP A 18 12.78 2.53 -18.87
N ASP A 19 13.05 1.34 -18.36
CA ASP A 19 12.53 0.06 -18.86
C ASP A 19 11.28 -0.43 -18.11
N ASP A 20 10.77 0.32 -17.12
CA ASP A 20 9.52 -0.04 -16.45
C ASP A 20 8.32 0.20 -17.40
N ASP A 21 7.37 -0.75 -17.46
CA ASP A 21 6.14 -0.62 -18.25
C ASP A 21 5.10 0.32 -17.58
N PHE A 22 5.26 0.57 -16.29
CA PHE A 22 4.38 1.40 -15.47
C PHE A 22 5.12 1.97 -14.26
N CYS A 23 4.59 3.05 -13.69
CA CYS A 23 5.12 3.61 -12.46
C CYS A 23 4.69 2.78 -11.23
N PRO A 24 5.60 2.15 -10.47
CA PRO A 24 5.23 1.34 -9.30
C PRO A 24 4.64 2.17 -8.14
N TYR A 25 4.88 3.49 -8.13
CA TYR A 25 4.42 4.37 -7.05
C TYR A 25 3.00 4.91 -7.22
N CYS A 26 2.53 5.03 -8.46
CA CYS A 26 1.20 5.58 -8.75
C CYS A 26 0.36 4.76 -9.72
N GLY A 27 0.94 3.77 -10.40
CA GLY A 27 0.25 2.89 -11.33
C GLY A 27 -0.03 3.50 -12.70
N THR A 28 0.61 4.62 -13.05
CA THR A 28 0.51 5.18 -14.41
C THR A 28 1.22 4.25 -15.39
N LEU A 29 0.56 3.89 -16.49
CA LEU A 29 1.14 3.09 -17.57
C LEU A 29 2.03 3.94 -18.48
N PHE A 30 3.13 3.36 -18.94
CA PHE A 30 4.00 3.93 -19.98
C PHE A 30 3.85 3.20 -21.32
N ILE A 31 3.22 2.03 -21.31
CA ILE A 31 2.86 1.24 -22.49
C ILE A 31 1.35 1.09 -22.64
N GLU A 32 0.90 0.71 -23.83
CA GLU A 32 -0.49 0.32 -24.07
C GLU A 32 -0.68 -1.18 -23.79
N ILE A 33 -1.50 -1.51 -22.79
CA ILE A 33 -1.87 -2.88 -22.44
C ILE A 33 -3.38 -2.96 -22.24
N PHE A 34 -3.97 -4.15 -22.43
CA PHE A 34 -5.40 -4.37 -22.20
C PHE A 34 -5.71 -4.57 -20.72
N CYS A 35 -6.95 -4.25 -20.35
CA CYS A 35 -7.49 -4.51 -19.02
C CYS A 35 -7.63 -6.01 -18.78
N ASP A 36 -7.15 -6.50 -17.63
CA ASP A 36 -7.20 -7.91 -17.25
C ASP A 36 -8.63 -8.48 -17.17
N ASN A 37 -9.60 -7.63 -16.77
CA ASN A 37 -11.01 -8.01 -16.75
C ASN A 37 -11.71 -7.88 -18.12
N HIS A 38 -11.14 -7.10 -19.04
CA HIS A 38 -11.77 -6.76 -20.32
C HIS A 38 -10.71 -6.68 -21.42
N ASN A 39 -10.38 -7.82 -22.02
CA ASN A 39 -9.31 -7.97 -23.04
C ASN A 39 -9.53 -7.17 -24.33
N GLU A 40 -10.66 -6.48 -24.49
CA GLU A 40 -11.00 -5.63 -25.63
C GLU A 40 -10.83 -4.13 -25.32
N ILE A 41 -10.57 -3.77 -24.06
CA ILE A 41 -10.50 -2.39 -23.59
C ILE A 41 -9.09 -2.13 -23.06
N LEU A 42 -8.45 -1.06 -23.54
CA LEU A 42 -7.14 -0.63 -23.01
C LEU A 42 -7.25 -0.29 -21.51
N ALA A 43 -6.20 -0.63 -20.78
CA ALA A 43 -6.06 -0.27 -19.38
C ALA A 43 -5.75 1.23 -19.26
N ASP A 44 -6.33 1.85 -18.23
CA ASP A 44 -6.06 3.24 -17.87
C ASP A 44 -4.91 3.34 -16.84
N GLY A 45 -4.63 2.26 -16.12
CA GLY A 45 -3.55 2.18 -15.15
C GLY A 45 -3.37 0.79 -14.56
N VAL A 46 -2.32 0.65 -13.75
CA VAL A 46 -1.97 -0.57 -13.01
C VAL A 46 -2.33 -0.38 -11.55
N CYS A 47 -2.98 -1.37 -10.95
CA CYS A 47 -3.19 -1.34 -9.50
C CYS A 47 -1.85 -1.47 -8.79
N ILE A 48 -1.48 -0.47 -7.97
CA ILE A 48 -0.20 -0.45 -7.25
C ILE A 48 -0.02 -1.62 -6.26
N ILE A 49 -1.11 -2.31 -5.87
CA ILE A 49 -1.11 -3.41 -4.89
C ILE A 49 -0.89 -4.75 -5.59
N CYS A 50 -1.73 -5.10 -6.57
CA CYS A 50 -1.60 -6.38 -7.27
C CYS A 50 -0.77 -6.33 -8.56
N GLN A 51 -0.36 -5.14 -9.00
CA GLN A 51 0.42 -4.91 -10.22
C GLN A 51 -0.27 -5.40 -11.52
N ILE A 52 -1.60 -5.47 -11.51
CA ILE A 52 -2.41 -5.85 -12.67
C ILE A 52 -3.03 -4.60 -13.32
N ALA A 53 -3.08 -4.60 -14.66
CA ALA A 53 -3.61 -3.51 -15.47
C ALA A 53 -5.14 -3.53 -15.58
N PHE A 54 -5.78 -2.38 -15.38
CA PHE A 54 -7.24 -2.23 -15.37
C PHE A 54 -7.71 -0.99 -16.14
N CYS A 55 -8.86 -1.10 -16.79
CA CYS A 55 -9.54 0.04 -17.40
C CYS A 55 -10.26 0.87 -16.33
N LYS A 56 -10.71 2.08 -16.72
CA LYS A 56 -11.39 3.08 -15.87
C LYS A 56 -12.61 2.57 -15.10
N LYS A 57 -13.23 1.47 -15.52
CA LYS A 57 -14.36 0.83 -14.82
C LYS A 57 -13.90 -0.14 -13.72
N CYS A 58 -12.72 -0.73 -13.88
CA CYS A 58 -12.17 -1.75 -12.99
C CYS A 58 -11.18 -1.17 -11.96
N CYS A 59 -10.73 0.06 -12.16
CA CYS A 59 -9.90 0.79 -11.21
C CYS A 59 -10.52 2.13 -10.79
N VAL A 60 -10.12 2.56 -9.61
CA VAL A 60 -10.36 3.91 -9.09
C VAL A 60 -9.02 4.57 -8.79
N ARG A 61 -9.00 5.89 -8.85
CA ARG A 61 -7.82 6.69 -8.50
C ARG A 61 -8.00 7.30 -7.12
N ILE A 62 -7.19 6.88 -6.15
CA ILE A 62 -7.23 7.33 -4.76
C ILE A 62 -5.87 7.93 -4.42
N ASN A 63 -5.85 9.19 -3.95
CA ASN A 63 -4.61 9.92 -3.62
C ASN A 63 -3.58 9.89 -4.77
N ASN A 64 -4.03 10.13 -6.01
CA ASN A 64 -3.26 10.06 -7.25
C ASN A 64 -2.72 8.68 -7.65
N ARG A 65 -3.08 7.61 -6.94
CA ARG A 65 -2.65 6.24 -7.25
C ARG A 65 -3.77 5.39 -7.82
N PHE A 66 -3.46 4.53 -8.78
CA PHE A 66 -4.39 3.58 -9.34
C PHE A 66 -4.54 2.35 -8.45
N VAL A 67 -5.78 2.01 -8.13
CA VAL A 67 -6.14 0.87 -7.29
C VAL A 67 -7.33 0.17 -7.92
N CYS A 68 -7.31 -1.16 -8.05
CA CYS A 68 -8.44 -1.89 -8.58
C CYS A 68 -9.62 -1.89 -7.58
N ASN A 69 -10.82 -2.20 -8.05
CA ASN A 69 -12.01 -2.21 -7.19
C ASN A 69 -11.93 -3.20 -6.00
N GLN A 70 -11.09 -4.23 -6.08
CA GLN A 70 -10.86 -5.15 -4.95
C GLN A 70 -10.02 -4.50 -3.84
N HIS A 71 -9.09 -3.63 -4.20
CA HIS A 71 -8.19 -2.97 -3.27
C HIS A 71 -8.61 -1.53 -2.95
N SER A 72 -9.72 -1.04 -3.50
CA SER A 72 -10.16 0.37 -3.33
C SER A 72 -10.47 0.74 -1.89
N ASN A 73 -10.78 -0.25 -1.05
CA ASN A 73 -11.12 -0.07 0.36
C ASN A 73 -9.89 -0.21 1.28
N TYR A 74 -8.71 -0.47 0.72
CA TYR A 74 -7.49 -0.59 1.52
C TYR A 74 -7.12 0.77 2.08
N GLU A 75 -6.73 0.75 3.35
CA GLU A 75 -6.18 1.93 3.99
C GLU A 75 -4.73 2.11 3.52
N ILE A 76 -4.49 3.14 2.71
CA ILE A 76 -3.19 3.43 2.09
C ILE A 76 -2.55 4.69 2.66
N TYR A 77 -1.26 4.62 2.98
CA TYR A 77 -0.49 5.74 3.52
C TYR A 77 0.96 5.67 3.02
N GLU A 78 1.46 6.77 2.45
CA GLU A 78 2.87 6.95 2.05
C GLU A 78 3.56 5.74 1.38
N GLY A 79 2.93 5.12 0.38
CA GLY A 79 3.55 3.98 -0.33
C GLY A 79 3.29 2.62 0.31
N THR A 80 2.57 2.59 1.43
CA THR A 80 2.23 1.39 2.19
C THR A 80 0.72 1.21 2.27
N ALA A 81 0.26 -0.03 2.43
CA ALA A 81 -1.13 -0.36 2.72
C ALA A 81 -1.22 -1.17 4.01
N LYS A 82 -2.32 -0.96 4.74
CA LYS A 82 -2.66 -1.72 5.94
C LYS A 82 -2.92 -3.17 5.60
N VAL A 83 -2.30 -4.08 6.35
CA VAL A 83 -2.52 -5.53 6.26
C VAL A 83 -3.03 -6.14 7.57
N TYR A 84 -2.80 -5.48 8.71
CA TYR A 84 -3.30 -5.92 10.00
C TYR A 84 -3.49 -4.75 10.97
N GLU A 85 -4.36 -4.91 11.96
CA GLU A 85 -4.67 -3.92 12.99
C GLU A 85 -5.01 -4.63 14.31
N THR A 86 -4.37 -4.21 15.40
CA THR A 86 -4.62 -4.76 16.74
C THR A 86 -4.25 -3.74 17.81
N VAL A 87 -4.66 -3.96 19.05
CA VAL A 87 -4.23 -3.19 20.23
C VAL A 87 -3.17 -3.93 21.06
N ASP A 88 -2.86 -5.19 20.72
CA ASP A 88 -1.88 -6.01 21.44
C ASP A 88 -0.47 -5.80 20.86
N GLU A 89 0.41 -5.16 21.65
CA GLU A 89 1.81 -4.93 21.29
C GLU A 89 2.60 -6.24 21.07
N THR A 90 2.28 -7.30 21.81
CA THR A 90 2.98 -8.59 21.70
C THR A 90 2.67 -9.25 20.36
N ASP A 91 1.40 -9.25 19.96
CA ASP A 91 0.97 -9.78 18.67
C ASP A 91 1.63 -9.00 17.52
N VAL A 92 1.67 -7.67 17.60
CA VAL A 92 2.32 -6.86 16.54
C VAL A 92 3.79 -7.16 16.42
N LEU A 93 4.52 -7.26 17.54
CA LEU A 93 5.95 -7.57 17.49
C LEU A 93 6.19 -8.96 16.90
N TYR A 94 5.35 -9.94 17.23
CA TYR A 94 5.42 -11.26 16.63
C TYR A 94 5.15 -11.23 15.12
N LEU A 95 4.06 -10.59 14.69
CA LEU A 95 3.70 -10.47 13.27
C LEU A 95 4.78 -9.72 12.48
N LYS A 96 5.31 -8.63 13.04
CA LYS A 96 6.41 -7.88 12.44
C LYS A 96 7.62 -8.78 12.18
N ASN A 97 8.04 -9.56 13.19
CA ASN A 97 9.15 -10.48 13.05
C ASN A 97 8.88 -11.55 11.98
N CYS A 98 7.66 -12.08 11.91
CA CYS A 98 7.28 -13.05 10.88
C CYS A 98 7.34 -12.46 9.46
N LEU A 99 6.85 -11.23 9.27
CA LEU A 99 6.90 -10.54 7.99
C LEU A 99 8.36 -10.25 7.58
N GLU A 100 9.18 -9.75 8.50
CA GLU A 100 10.61 -9.49 8.25
C GLU A 100 11.39 -10.77 7.91
N GLN A 101 11.11 -11.89 8.59
CA GLN A 101 11.71 -13.20 8.26
C GLN A 101 11.34 -13.71 6.87
N ASN A 102 10.20 -13.27 6.33
CA ASN A 102 9.77 -13.57 4.95
C ASN A 102 10.32 -12.55 3.93
N GLY A 103 11.23 -11.68 4.34
CA GLY A 103 11.86 -10.65 3.51
C GLY A 103 10.93 -9.48 3.16
N LEU A 104 9.90 -9.25 3.99
CA LEU A 104 8.99 -8.11 3.85
C LEU A 104 9.42 -6.96 4.75
N HIS A 105 8.90 -5.76 4.49
CA HIS A 105 9.30 -4.53 5.16
C HIS A 105 8.11 -3.89 5.91
N PRO A 106 7.64 -4.50 7.02
CA PRO A 106 6.52 -3.97 7.77
C PRO A 106 6.87 -2.63 8.46
N VAL A 107 5.92 -1.70 8.42
CA VAL A 107 5.92 -0.42 9.12
C VAL A 107 4.77 -0.42 10.13
N LEU A 108 5.05 0.00 11.36
CA LEU A 108 4.06 0.11 12.41
C LEU A 108 3.60 1.56 12.55
N LEU A 109 2.29 1.77 12.52
CA LEU A 109 1.67 3.05 12.86
C LEU A 109 0.86 2.92 14.14
N TYR A 110 1.05 3.84 15.07
CA TYR A 110 0.30 3.91 16.32
C TYR A 110 -0.76 5.01 16.19
N ARG A 111 -2.03 4.61 16.19
CA ARG A 111 -3.17 5.52 16.19
C ARG A 111 -3.72 5.63 17.60
N HIS A 112 -3.61 6.81 18.19
CA HIS A 112 -4.30 7.12 19.42
C HIS A 112 -5.77 7.44 19.12
N SER A 113 -6.69 6.66 19.67
CA SER A 113 -8.11 6.99 19.63
C SER A 113 -8.38 8.19 20.54
N LEU A 114 -8.51 9.38 19.96
CA LEU A 114 -8.97 10.57 20.68
C LEU A 114 -10.50 10.53 20.78
N TYR A 115 -11.03 9.67 21.65
CA TYR A 115 -12.37 9.90 22.16
C TYR A 115 -12.35 11.13 23.07
N GLY A 116 -12.64 12.29 22.49
CA GLY A 116 -13.08 13.47 23.25
C GLY A 116 -12.55 14.81 22.76
N GLY A 117 -13.27 15.41 21.80
CA GLY A 117 -13.50 16.86 21.76
C GLY A 117 -12.34 17.77 21.35
N SER A 118 -12.69 18.83 20.64
CA SER A 118 -11.80 19.95 20.34
C SER A 118 -11.15 20.51 21.62
N GLY A 119 -9.82 20.49 21.69
CA GLY A 119 -9.12 21.21 22.75
C GLY A 119 -7.71 20.68 22.97
N PHE A 120 -6.72 21.53 22.72
CA PHE A 120 -5.35 21.32 23.17
C PHE A 120 -5.31 20.95 24.66
N SER A 121 -4.70 19.83 25.03
CA SER A 121 -4.26 19.61 26.42
C SER A 121 -3.04 18.70 26.50
N TYR A 122 -1.99 19.22 27.14
CA TYR A 122 -0.91 18.43 27.72
C TYR A 122 -1.50 17.54 28.82
N ALA A 123 -1.88 16.32 28.48
CA ALA A 123 -2.27 15.30 29.44
C ALA A 123 -1.48 14.02 29.14
N VAL A 124 -0.67 13.59 30.11
CA VAL A 124 -0.15 12.22 30.15
C VAL A 124 -1.35 11.32 30.40
N ILE A 125 -2.00 10.86 29.33
CA ILE A 125 -3.11 9.91 29.43
C ILE A 125 -2.49 8.50 29.49
N LYS A 126 -2.30 8.00 30.71
CA LYS A 126 -2.14 6.58 30.96
C LYS A 126 -3.48 5.91 30.61
N GLY A 127 -3.51 5.11 29.55
CA GLY A 127 -4.61 4.18 29.28
C GLY A 127 -5.40 4.41 27.98
N THR A 128 -4.83 5.07 26.96
CA THR A 128 -5.40 5.00 25.61
C THR A 128 -4.92 3.71 24.95
N GLU A 129 -5.84 2.75 24.75
CA GLU A 129 -5.61 1.64 23.82
C GLU A 129 -5.28 2.28 22.46
N SER A 130 -4.02 2.16 22.07
CA SER A 130 -3.53 2.73 20.83
C SER A 130 -3.67 1.62 19.81
N GLU A 131 -4.47 1.85 18.77
CA GLU A 131 -4.58 0.91 17.66
C GLU A 131 -3.23 0.89 16.95
N ILE A 132 -2.64 -0.28 16.86
CA ILE A 132 -1.38 -0.53 16.20
C ILE A 132 -1.69 -1.14 14.84
N ILE A 133 -1.35 -0.38 13.80
CA ILE A 133 -1.60 -0.74 12.41
C ILE A 133 -0.30 -1.25 11.82
N VAL A 134 -0.35 -2.46 11.27
CA VAL A 134 0.76 -3.04 10.49
C VAL A 134 0.52 -2.72 9.02
N MET A 135 1.45 -2.00 8.42
CA MET A 135 1.44 -1.66 7.00
C MET A 135 2.65 -2.26 6.30
N VAL A 136 2.54 -2.52 5.01
CA VAL A 136 3.66 -2.97 4.16
C VAL A 136 3.66 -2.18 2.86
N PRO A 137 4.81 -2.05 2.17
CA PRO A 137 4.88 -1.49 0.82
C PRO A 137 3.84 -2.11 -0.11
N PHE A 138 3.26 -1.34 -1.03
CA PHE A 138 2.17 -1.84 -1.88
C PHE A 138 2.48 -3.14 -2.62
N GLN A 139 3.72 -3.27 -3.09
CA GLN A 139 4.22 -4.43 -3.83
C GLN A 139 4.26 -5.72 -2.99
N GLU A 140 4.22 -5.58 -1.66
CA GLU A 140 4.37 -6.67 -0.69
C GLU A 140 3.03 -7.11 -0.08
N VAL A 141 1.95 -6.36 -0.30
CA VAL A 141 0.65 -6.56 0.36
C VAL A 141 0.12 -7.97 0.16
N LEU A 142 0.10 -8.47 -1.08
CA LEU A 142 -0.43 -9.80 -1.36
C LEU A 142 0.36 -10.90 -0.63
N LYS A 143 1.70 -10.80 -0.65
CA LYS A 143 2.58 -11.75 0.05
C LYS A 143 2.43 -11.63 1.56
N ALA A 144 2.28 -10.41 2.09
CA ALA A 144 2.04 -10.19 3.51
C ALA A 144 0.74 -10.85 3.96
N GLU A 145 -0.35 -10.71 3.20
CA GLU A 145 -1.63 -11.37 3.51
C GLU A 145 -1.53 -12.89 3.51
N GLU A 146 -0.76 -13.48 2.59
CA GLU A 146 -0.52 -14.93 2.56
C GLU A 146 0.24 -15.42 3.81
N VAL A 147 1.26 -14.67 4.23
CA VAL A 147 2.00 -14.95 5.46
C VAL A 147 1.08 -14.85 6.68
N LEU A 148 0.29 -13.78 6.78
CA LEU A 148 -0.63 -13.55 7.90
C LEU A 148 -1.71 -14.64 8.00
N LYS A 149 -2.28 -15.09 6.87
CA LYS A 149 -3.27 -16.19 6.83
C LYS A 149 -2.70 -17.54 7.30
N SER A 150 -1.38 -17.70 7.32
CA SER A 150 -0.73 -18.92 7.79
C SER A 150 -0.44 -18.91 9.30
N ILE A 151 -0.59 -17.75 9.94
CA ILE A 151 -0.22 -17.51 11.34
C ILE A 151 -1.47 -17.30 12.21
N ILE A 152 -2.50 -16.67 11.64
CA ILE A 152 -3.75 -16.26 12.31
C ILE A 152 -4.87 -17.25 12.01
#